data_AF-A0A9Q9IVN8-F1
#
_entry.id   AF-A0A9Q9IVN8-F1
#
_cell.length_a   1.000
_cell.length_b   1.000
_cell.length_c   1.000
_cell.angle_alpha   90.00
_cell.angle_beta   90.00
_cell.angle_gamma   90.00
#
_symmetry.space_group_name_H-M   'P 1'
#
loop_
_entity.id
_entity.type
_entity.pdbx_description
1 polymer ?
#
loop_
_entity_poly.entity_id
_entity_poly.type
_entity_poly.pdbx_seq_one_letter_code
_entity_poly.pdbx_strand_id
1 'polypeptide(L)' 'MSRGTLVIDTERCKGCELCLAACPPDVLSMSATVNEQGYRYPELHDGCTGCTACQIVCPDFVFAVYRFTPPPA' A
#
# COMPACT_ATOMS: atom_id res chain seq x y z
N MET A 1 -8.03 8.47 11.34
CA MET A 1 -8.57 7.15 11.71
C MET A 1 -8.61 6.26 10.49
N SER A 2 -7.76 5.24 10.47
CA SER A 2 -7.78 4.19 9.46
C SER A 2 -9.09 3.40 9.46
N ARG A 3 -9.63 3.14 8.26
CA ARG A 3 -10.76 2.24 7.99
C ARG A 3 -10.33 0.97 7.24
N GLY A 4 -9.04 0.82 7.00
CA GLY A 4 -8.43 -0.36 6.43
C GLY A 4 -6.94 -0.42 6.70
N THR A 5 -6.31 -1.46 6.19
CA THR A 5 -4.86 -1.66 6.19
C THR A 5 -4.46 -2.41 4.93
N LEU A 6 -3.16 -2.57 4.69
CA LEU A 6 -2.64 -3.38 3.60
C LEU A 6 -1.35 -4.09 4.01
N VAL A 7 -1.04 -5.17 3.31
CA VAL A 7 0.24 -5.87 3.35
C VAL A 7 0.90 -5.70 1.98
N ILE A 8 2.21 -5.53 1.97
CA ILE A 8 3.02 -5.29 0.79
C ILE A 8 4.03 -6.42 0.69
N ASP A 9 4.06 -7.12 -0.44
CA ASP A 9 5.17 -8.01 -0.79
C ASP A 9 6.35 -7.13 -1.25
N THR A 10 7.21 -6.78 -0.30
CA THR A 10 8.32 -5.85 -0.49
C THR A 10 9.36 -6.40 -1.46
N GLU A 11 9.57 -7.71 -1.49
CA GLU A 11 10.54 -8.35 -2.38
C GLU A 11 10.06 -8.38 -3.83
N ARG A 12 8.76 -8.44 -4.08
CA ARG A 12 8.21 -8.32 -5.44
C ARG A 12 8.04 -6.89 -5.92
N CYS A 13 8.11 -5.91 -5.02
CA CYS A 13 7.97 -4.50 -5.37
C CYS A 13 9.19 -4.00 -6.15
N LYS A 14 8.93 -3.30 -7.27
CA LYS A 14 9.97 -2.68 -8.12
C LYS A 14 10.08 -1.17 -7.97
N GLY A 15 9.50 -0.60 -6.91
CA GLY A 15 9.67 0.81 -6.56
C GLY A 15 9.17 1.83 -7.60
N CYS A 16 8.15 1.49 -8.41
CA CYS A 16 7.66 2.37 -9.49
C CYS A 16 6.84 3.59 -9.03
N GLU A 17 6.54 3.70 -7.73
CA GLU A 17 5.82 4.82 -7.09
C GLU A 17 4.37 5.08 -7.58
N LEU A 18 3.84 4.32 -8.54
CA LEU A 18 2.47 4.48 -9.03
C LEU A 18 1.40 4.43 -7.93
N CYS A 19 1.62 3.60 -6.91
CA CYS A 19 0.71 3.45 -5.78
C CYS A 19 0.62 4.71 -4.90
N LEU A 20 1.69 5.53 -4.82
CA LEU A 20 1.68 6.78 -4.05
C LEU A 20 0.71 7.77 -4.72
N ALA A 21 0.90 8.03 -6.02
CA ALA A 21 0.03 8.92 -6.80
C ALA A 21 -1.43 8.43 -6.84
N ALA A 22 -1.66 7.12 -6.79
CA ALA A 22 -3.00 6.55 -6.81
C ALA A 22 -3.70 6.56 -5.44
N CYS A 23 -3.00 6.79 -4.33
CA CYS A 23 -3.55 6.70 -2.98
C CYS A 23 -4.36 7.96 -2.66
N PRO A 24 -5.71 7.92 -2.63
CA PRO A 24 -6.50 9.14 -2.43
C PRO A 24 -6.26 9.85 -1.08
N PRO A 25 -6.03 9.15 0.05
CA PRO A 25 -5.72 9.81 1.32
C PRO A 25 -4.24 10.17 1.49
N ASP A 26 -3.38 9.89 0.50
CA ASP A 26 -1.93 10.21 0.52
C ASP A 26 -1.17 9.64 1.74
N VAL A 27 -1.42 8.36 2.03
CA VAL A 27 -0.85 7.65 3.21
C VAL A 27 0.23 6.63 2.86
N LEU A 28 0.83 6.73 1.66
CA LEU A 28 1.95 5.89 1.25
C LEU A 28 3.20 6.75 1.05
N SER A 29 4.34 6.28 1.52
CA SER A 29 5.65 6.89 1.24
C SER A 29 6.68 5.84 0.89
N MET A 30 7.77 6.21 0.22
CA MET A 30 8.86 5.28 -0.04
C MET A 30 9.72 5.04 1.20
N SER A 31 10.03 3.78 1.49
CA SER A 31 10.92 3.32 2.56
C SER A 31 12.28 4.01 2.52
N ALA A 32 12.96 4.13 3.67
CA ALA A 32 14.34 4.61 3.70
C ALA A 32 15.36 3.54 3.23
N THR A 33 14.97 2.26 3.34
CA THR A 33 15.77 1.09 2.98
C THR A 33 15.34 0.49 1.64
N VAL A 34 16.10 -0.49 1.16
CA VAL A 34 15.81 -1.24 -0.06
C VAL A 34 15.58 -2.72 0.23
N ASN A 35 14.85 -3.40 -0.65
CA ASN A 35 14.70 -4.86 -0.66
C ASN A 35 15.96 -5.58 -1.21
N GLU A 36 15.95 -6.92 -1.32
CA GLU A 36 17.12 -7.69 -1.78
C GLU A 36 17.55 -7.35 -3.21
N GLN A 37 16.61 -6.86 -4.03
CA GLN A 37 16.85 -6.43 -5.41
C GLN A 37 17.30 -4.97 -5.53
N GLY A 38 17.39 -4.23 -4.42
CA GLY A 38 17.84 -2.84 -4.39
C GLY A 38 16.74 -1.80 -4.62
N TYR A 39 15.46 -2.18 -4.60
CA TYR A 39 14.35 -1.24 -4.74
C TYR A 39 13.86 -0.72 -3.40
N ARG A 40 13.61 0.59 -3.32
CA ARG A 40 12.76 1.16 -2.26
C ARG A 40 11.32 0.68 -2.48
N TYR A 41 10.58 0.48 -1.41
CA TYR A 41 9.21 -0.02 -1.44
C TYR A 41 8.26 0.91 -0.65
N PRO A 42 6.96 0.89 -0.92
CA PRO A 42 6.01 1.73 -0.19
C PRO A 42 5.86 1.28 1.26
N GLU A 43 5.64 2.25 2.16
CA GLU A 43 5.30 2.09 3.57
C GLU A 43 3.96 2.77 3.84
N LEU A 44 3.15 2.19 4.73
CA LEU A 44 1.81 2.66 5.05
C LEU A 44 1.78 3.52 6.32
N HIS A 45 1.10 4.67 6.24
CA HIS A 45 0.79 5.57 7.36
C HIS A 45 -0.67 5.47 7.80
N ASP A 46 -1.02 6.08 8.95
CA ASP A 46 -2.41 6.14 9.41
C ASP A 46 -3.28 6.93 8.42
N GLY A 47 -4.51 6.43 8.19
CA GLY A 47 -5.49 7.04 7.29
C GLY A 47 -5.88 6.16 6.10
N CYS A 48 -5.38 4.93 6.02
CA CYS A 48 -5.80 3.97 5.00
C CYS A 48 -7.31 3.74 5.06
N THR A 49 -7.98 3.80 3.90
CA THR A 49 -9.43 3.62 3.77
C THR A 49 -9.83 2.22 3.30
N GLY A 50 -8.86 1.38 2.92
CA GLY A 50 -9.13 0.09 2.27
C GLY A 50 -9.85 0.23 0.93
N CYS A 51 -9.50 1.25 0.12
CA CYS A 51 -10.14 1.57 -1.17
C CYS A 51 -9.61 0.80 -2.38
N THR A 52 -8.58 -0.03 -2.21
CA THR A 52 -7.95 -0.87 -3.24
C THR A 52 -7.28 -0.15 -4.43
N ALA A 53 -7.18 1.19 -4.43
CA ALA A 53 -6.54 1.94 -5.52
C ALA A 53 -5.06 1.53 -5.76
N CYS A 54 -4.28 1.38 -4.68
CA CYS A 54 -2.89 0.89 -4.76
C CYS A 54 -2.78 -0.53 -5.34
N GLN A 55 -3.75 -1.40 -5.04
CA GLN A 55 -3.80 -2.76 -5.55
C GLN A 55 -4.14 -2.79 -7.05
N ILE A 56 -5.06 -1.94 -7.50
CA ILE A 56 -5.49 -1.87 -8.91
C ILE A 56 -4.38 -1.30 -9.80
N VAL A 57 -3.67 -0.27 -9.34
CA VAL A 57 -2.62 0.38 -10.14
C VAL A 57 -1.30 -0.39 -10.16
N CYS A 58 -1.09 -1.31 -9.20
CA CYS A 58 0.19 -1.99 -9.07
C CYS A 58 0.38 -3.03 -10.20
N PRO A 59 1.38 -2.87 -11.08
CA PRO A 59 1.60 -3.81 -12.20
C PRO A 59 2.10 -5.19 -11.73
N ASP A 60 2.71 -5.26 -10.54
CA ASP A 60 3.28 -6.48 -9.98
C ASP A 60 2.37 -7.17 -8.95
N PHE A 61 1.18 -6.61 -8.68
CA PHE A 61 0.17 -7.14 -7.74
C PHE A 61 0.70 -7.43 -6.33
N VAL A 62 1.50 -6.52 -5.77
CA VAL A 62 2.17 -6.74 -4.47
C VAL A 62 1.32 -6.41 -3.24
N PHE A 63 0.12 -5.86 -3.42
CA PHE A 63 -0.73 -5.40 -2.33
C PHE A 63 -1.84 -6.41 -2.00
N ALA A 64 -1.97 -6.75 -0.72
CA ALA A 64 -3.19 -7.33 -0.14
C ALA A 64 -3.87 -6.26 0.72
N VAL A 65 -5.10 -5.87 0.37
CA VAL A 65 -5.82 -4.77 1.04
C VAL A 65 -6.97 -5.31 1.88
N TYR A 66 -7.09 -4.82 3.11
CA TYR A 66 -8.11 -5.21 4.07
C TYR A 66 -8.93 -4.00 4.49
N ARG A 67 -10.26 -4.12 4.49
CA ARG A 67 -11.17 -3.11 5.02
C ARG A 67 -11.65 -3.56 6.39
N PHE A 68 -11.61 -2.66 7.37
CA PHE A 68 -12.20 -2.94 8.67
C PHE A 68 -13.71 -2.84 8.55
N THR A 69 -14.39 -3.96 8.74
CA THR A 69 -15.85 -3.98 8.84
C THR A 69 -16.20 -3.72 10.30
N PRO A 70 -17.04 -2.71 10.63
CA PRO A 70 -17.65 -2.68 11.94
C PRO A 70 -18.48 -3.96 12.14
N PRO A 71 -18.58 -4.51 13.36
CA PRO A 71 -19.47 -5.62 13.63
C PRO A 71 -20.89 -5.28 13.16
N PRO A 72 -21.64 -6.25 12.59
CA PRO A 72 -23.03 -6.01 12.24
C PRO A 72 -23.78 -5.53 13.49
N ALA A 73 -24.60 -4.50 13.31
CA ALA A 73 -25.42 -3.91 14.36
C ALA A 73 -26.41 -4.92 14.96
#